data_AF-A0A7V3PA11-F1
#
_entry.id   AF-A0A7V3PA11-F1
#
_cell.length_a   1.000
_cell.length_b   1.000
_cell.length_c   1.000
_cell.angle_alpha   90.00
_cell.angle_beta   90.00
_cell.angle_gamma   90.00
#
_symmetry.space_group_name_H-M   'P 1'
#
loop_
_entity.id
_entity.type
_entity.pdbx_description
1 polymer ?
#
loop_
_entity_poly.entity_id
_entity_poly.type
_entity_poly.pdbx_seq_one_letter_code
_entity_poly.pdbx_strand_id
1 'polypeptide(L)'
;MTGLGSSGCGPDSSPAAPAQAGDELLPGIEYSADLDGDAAREELLLDSASATLVITDEEVVYRSREQWHIAQAAVGDTDGNGLLEVVALLDAADGRHLGLFAYFGGHYRERLVTQPLRPEPLALRVLPRDNGAVTPGEKGDLLVLEERTSKDHAGGSTSVSTLYRWNGFGFTAIGQL
;
A
#
# COMPACT_ATOMS: atom_id res chain seq x y z
N MET A 1 48.29 -2.13 33.53
CA MET A 1 46.97 -1.51 33.69
C MET A 1 46.20 -1.73 32.41
N THR A 2 45.19 -2.58 32.49
CA THR A 2 44.23 -2.93 31.45
C THR A 2 43.34 -1.71 31.17
N GLY A 3 43.17 -1.36 29.90
CA GLY A 3 42.20 -0.38 29.44
C GLY A 3 41.53 -0.91 28.18
N LEU A 4 40.48 -1.72 28.36
CA LEU A 4 39.54 -2.10 27.32
C LEU A 4 38.64 -0.90 27.05
N GLY A 5 38.77 -0.28 25.89
CA GLY A 5 37.82 0.68 25.34
C GLY A 5 36.90 -0.03 24.37
N SER A 6 35.80 -0.56 24.89
CA SER A 6 34.64 -0.99 24.11
C SER A 6 33.92 0.26 23.58
N SER A 7 33.95 0.48 22.27
CA SER A 7 33.01 1.37 21.59
C SER A 7 32.01 0.48 20.87
N GLY A 8 30.80 0.45 21.42
CA GLY A 8 29.70 -0.38 20.95
C GLY A 8 29.29 -0.08 19.51
N CYS A 9 29.04 -1.13 18.76
CA CYS A 9 28.15 -1.10 17.60
C CYS A 9 26.72 -0.83 18.12
N GLY A 10 26.19 0.37 17.90
CA GLY A 10 24.75 0.50 17.72
C GLY A 10 24.42 0.04 16.29
N PRO A 11 23.30 -0.65 16.04
CA PRO A 11 22.83 -0.80 14.68
C PRO A 11 22.51 0.61 14.17
N ASP A 12 23.15 1.01 13.07
CA ASP A 12 22.79 2.20 12.31
C ASP A 12 21.37 2.00 11.75
N SER A 13 20.36 2.32 12.56
CA SER A 13 18.99 2.45 12.06
C SER A 13 18.98 3.68 11.15
N SER A 14 18.99 3.43 9.84
CA SER A 14 18.78 4.50 8.87
C SER A 14 17.41 5.10 9.13
N PRO A 15 17.26 6.44 9.11
CA PRO A 15 15.96 7.05 9.33
C PRO A 15 14.98 6.59 8.23
N ALA A 16 13.74 6.29 8.63
CA ALA A 16 12.67 5.90 7.71
C ALA A 16 12.47 6.95 6.60
N ALA A 17 12.34 6.48 5.36
CA ALA A 17 12.17 7.36 4.21
C ALA A 17 10.77 8.02 4.24
N PRO A 18 10.63 9.35 4.04
CA PRO A 18 9.31 9.95 3.99
C PRO A 18 8.53 9.39 2.80
N ALA A 19 7.31 8.91 3.05
CA ALA A 19 6.38 8.48 1.99
C ALA A 19 5.31 9.54 1.74
N GLN A 20 4.89 9.64 0.49
CA GLN A 20 3.76 10.46 0.05
C GLN A 20 2.85 9.63 -0.86
N ALA A 21 1.67 10.18 -1.18
CA ALA A 21 0.77 9.59 -2.16
C ALA A 21 1.51 9.27 -3.47
N GLY A 22 1.31 8.05 -3.99
CA GLY A 22 1.93 7.56 -5.23
C GLY A 22 3.23 6.78 -5.03
N ASP A 23 3.86 6.87 -3.85
CA ASP A 23 5.07 6.12 -3.57
C ASP A 23 4.79 4.62 -3.44
N GLU A 24 5.66 3.81 -4.04
CA GLU A 24 5.68 2.36 -3.86
C GLU A 24 6.45 2.01 -2.58
N LEU A 25 5.88 1.13 -1.77
CA LEU A 25 6.55 0.58 -0.59
C LEU A 25 7.38 -0.63 -1.00
N LEU A 26 8.70 -0.52 -0.90
CA LEU A 26 9.62 -1.60 -1.22
C LEU A 26 9.84 -2.51 0.00
N PRO A 27 9.89 -3.84 -0.17
CA PRO A 27 10.18 -4.77 0.92
C PRO A 27 11.51 -4.46 1.62
N GLY A 28 11.48 -4.45 2.96
CA GLY A 28 12.67 -4.23 3.80
C GLY A 28 13.13 -2.77 3.90
N ILE A 29 12.42 -1.84 3.26
CA ILE A 29 12.65 -0.40 3.42
C ILE A 29 11.60 0.15 4.40
N GLU A 30 12.06 0.87 5.41
CA GLU A 30 11.18 1.59 6.33
C GLU A 30 10.80 2.95 5.74
N TYR A 31 9.51 3.24 5.77
CA TYR A 31 8.94 4.51 5.35
C TYR A 31 8.25 5.22 6.51
N SER A 32 8.01 6.52 6.39
CA SER A 32 7.26 7.30 7.39
C SER A 32 6.22 8.21 6.74
N ALA A 33 5.00 8.21 7.26
CA ALA A 33 3.89 9.03 6.77
C ALA A 33 2.88 9.29 7.90
N ASP A 34 2.14 10.41 7.81
CA ASP A 34 1.01 10.69 8.69
C ASP A 34 -0.24 9.98 8.14
N LEU A 35 -0.69 8.94 8.84
CA LEU A 35 -1.77 8.03 8.46
C LEU A 35 -3.06 8.30 9.25
N ASP A 36 -2.99 8.99 10.38
CA ASP A 36 -4.12 9.21 11.29
C ASP A 36 -4.51 10.68 11.48
N GLY A 37 -3.66 11.61 11.04
CA GLY A 37 -3.90 13.05 11.00
C GLY A 37 -3.51 13.79 12.27
N ASP A 38 -2.73 13.19 13.17
CA ASP A 38 -2.25 13.84 14.39
C ASP A 38 -0.95 14.66 14.19
N ALA A 39 -0.43 14.67 12.95
CA ALA A 39 0.81 15.30 12.51
C ALA A 39 2.12 14.64 12.99
N ALA A 40 2.04 13.56 13.78
CA ALA A 40 3.12 12.59 13.88
C ALA A 40 3.22 11.79 12.58
N ARG A 41 4.30 11.00 12.47
CA ARG A 41 4.50 10.14 11.31
C ARG A 41 4.73 8.73 11.79
N GLU A 42 3.91 7.84 11.30
CA GLU A 42 3.96 6.43 11.60
C GLU A 42 4.97 5.74 10.69
N GLU A 43 5.61 4.72 11.22
CA GLU A 43 6.56 3.92 10.48
C GLU A 43 5.82 2.81 9.73
N LEU A 44 6.10 2.70 8.44
CA LEU A 44 5.57 1.70 7.53
C LEU A 44 6.69 0.75 7.12
N LEU A 45 6.51 -0.55 7.30
CA LEU A 45 7.47 -1.55 6.86
C LEU A 45 6.74 -2.72 6.18
N LEU A 46 7.14 -3.01 4.95
CA LEU A 46 6.85 -4.31 4.34
C LEU A 46 7.93 -5.31 4.76
N ASP A 47 7.61 -6.19 5.69
CA ASP A 47 8.54 -7.20 6.17
C ASP A 47 8.87 -8.18 5.04
N SER A 48 10.16 -8.26 4.67
CA SER A 48 10.62 -9.11 3.55
C SER A 48 10.55 -10.61 3.86
N ALA A 49 10.59 -11.00 5.14
CA ALA A 49 10.58 -12.39 5.55
C ALA A 49 9.16 -12.95 5.61
N SER A 50 8.20 -12.17 6.10
CA SER A 50 6.79 -12.59 6.21
C SER A 50 5.89 -12.09 5.09
N ALA A 51 6.34 -11.14 4.26
CA ALA A 51 5.53 -10.44 3.28
C ALA A 51 4.27 -9.79 3.90
N THR A 52 4.42 -9.21 5.10
CA THR A 52 3.32 -8.55 5.85
C THR A 52 3.60 -7.06 5.99
N LEU A 53 2.55 -6.25 6.02
CA LEU A 53 2.63 -4.84 6.38
C LEU A 53 2.68 -4.72 7.90
N VAL A 54 3.64 -3.94 8.38
CA VAL A 54 3.76 -3.50 9.77
C VAL A 54 3.61 -1.99 9.78
N ILE A 55 2.76 -1.49 10.67
CA ILE A 55 2.61 -0.07 10.96
C ILE A 55 2.96 0.12 12.45
N THR A 56 3.92 0.98 12.74
CA THR A 56 4.31 1.32 14.11
C THR A 56 4.00 2.79 14.37
N ASP A 57 3.26 3.01 15.44
CA ASP A 57 2.77 4.31 15.89
C ASP A 57 2.97 4.36 17.41
N GLU A 58 4.11 4.91 17.84
CA GLU A 58 4.55 4.89 19.24
C GLU A 58 4.48 3.48 19.88
N GLU A 59 3.51 3.25 20.76
CA GLU A 59 3.29 1.96 21.43
C GLU A 59 2.33 1.02 20.67
N VAL A 60 1.65 1.52 19.64
CA VAL A 60 0.72 0.78 18.80
C VAL A 60 1.48 0.13 17.65
N VAL A 61 1.32 -1.19 17.51
CA VAL A 61 1.87 -1.95 16.39
C VAL A 61 0.73 -2.70 15.71
N TYR A 62 0.46 -2.34 14.46
CA TYR A 62 -0.44 -3.09 13.59
C TYR A 62 0.35 -4.00 12.66
N ARG A 63 -0.19 -5.20 12.42
CA ARG A 63 0.35 -6.17 11.46
C ARG A 63 -0.79 -6.71 10.62
N SER A 64 -0.62 -6.73 9.30
CA SER A 64 -1.55 -7.39 8.40
C SER A 64 -1.65 -8.88 8.72
N ARG A 65 -2.86 -9.46 8.60
CA ARG A 65 -3.07 -10.89 8.88
C ARG A 65 -2.17 -11.79 8.02
N GLU A 66 -1.66 -12.86 8.61
CA GLU A 66 -0.73 -13.81 7.99
C GLU A 66 -1.28 -14.52 6.74
N GLN A 67 -2.60 -14.60 6.60
CA GLN A 67 -3.24 -15.18 5.40
C GLN A 67 -3.06 -14.32 4.15
N TRP A 68 -2.62 -13.06 4.29
CA TRP A 68 -2.42 -12.11 3.20
C TRP A 68 -0.93 -11.89 2.99
N HIS A 69 -0.39 -12.42 1.90
CA HIS A 69 0.98 -12.12 1.47
C HIS A 69 0.98 -10.89 0.58
N ILE A 70 1.66 -9.82 0.98
CA ILE A 70 1.74 -8.58 0.21
C ILE A 70 2.70 -8.78 -0.96
N ALA A 71 2.14 -8.82 -2.17
CA ALA A 71 2.90 -8.93 -3.42
C ALA A 71 3.45 -7.56 -3.87
N GLN A 72 2.69 -6.50 -3.62
CA GLN A 72 3.04 -5.11 -3.91
C GLN A 72 2.21 -4.18 -3.04
N ALA A 73 2.76 -3.04 -2.62
CA ALA A 73 1.98 -2.00 -1.95
C ALA A 73 2.42 -0.59 -2.35
N ALA A 74 1.49 0.35 -2.26
CA ALA A 74 1.71 1.76 -2.53
C ALA A 74 0.88 2.62 -1.55
N VAL A 75 1.30 3.86 -1.36
CA VAL A 75 0.64 4.82 -0.47
C VAL A 75 -0.30 5.73 -1.27
N GLY A 76 -1.46 6.09 -0.74
CA GLY A 76 -2.38 7.03 -1.37
C GLY A 76 -3.48 7.54 -0.46
N ASP A 77 -4.05 8.71 -0.76
CA ASP A 77 -5.30 9.22 -0.17
C ASP A 77 -6.46 8.80 -1.10
N THR A 78 -6.89 7.54 -1.00
CA THR A 78 -7.80 6.96 -2.00
C THR A 78 -9.25 7.42 -1.88
N ASP A 79 -9.68 7.83 -0.67
CA ASP A 79 -11.03 8.36 -0.45
C ASP A 79 -11.09 9.90 -0.42
N GLY A 80 -9.94 10.57 -0.47
CA GLY A 80 -9.82 12.03 -0.52
C GLY A 80 -10.15 12.70 0.80
N ASN A 81 -9.87 12.04 1.93
CA ASN A 81 -10.09 12.58 3.27
C ASN A 81 -8.87 13.32 3.82
N GLY A 82 -7.74 13.28 3.11
CA GLY A 82 -6.48 13.93 3.49
C GLY A 82 -5.53 13.06 4.32
N LEU A 83 -5.93 11.83 4.66
CA LEU A 83 -5.10 10.84 5.33
C LEU A 83 -4.57 9.82 4.33
N LEU A 84 -3.33 9.41 4.51
CA LEU A 84 -2.71 8.40 3.66
C LEU A 84 -3.11 6.99 4.11
N GLU A 85 -3.22 6.11 3.12
CA GLU A 85 -3.63 4.73 3.26
C GLU A 85 -2.64 3.86 2.49
N VAL A 86 -2.48 2.60 2.91
CA VAL A 86 -1.68 1.62 2.14
C VAL A 86 -2.62 0.78 1.30
N VAL A 87 -2.41 0.82 -0.01
CA VAL A 87 -3.11 -0.01 -1.00
C VAL A 87 -2.17 -1.13 -1.40
N ALA A 88 -2.64 -2.37 -1.44
CA ALA A 88 -1.78 -3.51 -1.75
C ALA A 88 -2.43 -4.56 -2.64
N LEU A 89 -1.60 -5.23 -3.45
CA LEU A 89 -1.94 -6.53 -4.02
C LEU A 89 -1.60 -7.62 -3.02
N LEU A 90 -2.58 -8.45 -2.69
CA LEU A 90 -2.47 -9.51 -1.70
C LEU A 90 -2.58 -10.87 -2.39
N ASP A 91 -1.59 -11.72 -2.25
CA ASP A 91 -1.64 -13.12 -2.65
C ASP A 91 -2.19 -13.97 -1.50
N ALA A 92 -3.19 -14.80 -1.84
CA ALA A 92 -3.80 -15.77 -0.96
C ALA A 92 -4.03 -17.10 -1.71
N ALA A 93 -4.53 -18.11 -1.00
CA ALA A 93 -4.72 -19.45 -1.56
C ALA A 93 -5.74 -19.50 -2.72
N ASP A 94 -6.73 -18.59 -2.74
CA ASP A 94 -7.80 -18.49 -3.73
C ASP A 94 -7.52 -17.49 -4.87
N GLY A 95 -6.42 -16.73 -4.76
CA GLY A 95 -5.92 -15.86 -5.82
C GLY A 95 -5.36 -14.56 -5.30
N ARG A 96 -5.35 -13.54 -6.17
CA ARG A 96 -4.85 -12.21 -5.85
C ARG A 96 -5.98 -11.23 -5.61
N HIS A 97 -5.88 -10.48 -4.52
CA HIS A 97 -6.87 -9.53 -4.03
C HIS A 97 -6.29 -8.12 -4.01
N LEU A 98 -7.17 -7.13 -3.87
CA LEU A 98 -6.81 -5.77 -3.51
C LEU A 98 -7.11 -5.55 -2.02
N GLY A 99 -6.12 -5.08 -1.29
CA GLY A 99 -6.21 -4.66 0.11
C GLY A 99 -6.13 -3.15 0.25
N LEU A 100 -6.86 -2.61 1.23
CA LEU A 100 -6.75 -1.24 1.71
C LEU A 100 -6.56 -1.28 3.23
N PHE A 101 -5.43 -0.76 3.69
CA PHE A 101 -5.05 -0.67 5.10
C PHE A 101 -5.05 0.81 5.48
N ALA A 102 -5.78 1.15 6.54
CA ALA A 102 -5.97 2.54 6.93
C ALA A 102 -6.22 2.66 8.43
N TYR A 103 -5.96 3.85 8.97
CA TYR A 103 -6.51 4.25 10.27
C TYR A 103 -8.00 4.56 10.10
N PHE A 104 -8.87 3.72 10.69
CA PHE A 104 -10.32 3.92 10.58
C PHE A 104 -11.04 3.43 11.82
N GLY A 105 -11.87 4.30 12.40
CA GLY A 105 -12.58 3.98 13.64
C GLY A 105 -11.65 3.91 14.85
N GLY A 106 -10.58 4.71 14.85
CA GLY A 106 -9.66 4.87 15.97
C GLY A 106 -8.56 3.81 16.08
N HIS A 107 -8.30 3.06 15.01
CA HIS A 107 -7.21 2.07 14.95
C HIS A 107 -6.87 1.71 13.51
N TYR A 108 -5.63 1.25 13.29
CA TYR A 108 -5.18 0.65 12.02
C TYR A 108 -5.85 -0.71 11.79
N ARG A 109 -6.31 -0.95 10.56
CA ARG A 109 -6.97 -2.20 10.19
C ARG A 109 -6.99 -2.42 8.68
N GLU A 110 -7.34 -3.63 8.27
CA GLU A 110 -7.81 -3.89 6.92
C GLU A 110 -9.19 -3.24 6.72
N ARG A 111 -9.23 -2.05 6.11
CA ARG A 111 -10.47 -1.34 5.79
C ARG A 111 -11.26 -2.07 4.70
N LEU A 112 -10.54 -2.62 3.72
CA LEU A 112 -11.08 -3.44 2.65
C LEU A 112 -10.09 -4.55 2.31
N VAL A 113 -10.61 -5.76 2.09
CA VAL A 113 -9.94 -6.79 1.27
C VAL A 113 -10.99 -7.30 0.29
N THR A 114 -10.70 -7.25 -1.01
CA THR A 114 -11.65 -7.69 -2.03
C THR A 114 -11.77 -9.21 -2.08
N GLN A 115 -12.72 -9.72 -2.85
CA GLN A 115 -12.62 -11.08 -3.40
C GLN A 115 -11.43 -11.17 -4.38
N PRO A 116 -10.98 -12.38 -4.77
CA PRO A 116 -9.95 -12.51 -5.79
C PRO A 116 -10.35 -11.76 -7.06
N LEU A 117 -9.48 -10.89 -7.54
CA LEU A 117 -9.75 -10.07 -8.71
C LEU A 117 -9.68 -10.89 -9.99
N ARG A 118 -10.60 -10.59 -10.90
CA ARG A 118 -10.69 -11.15 -12.24
C ARG A 118 -11.00 -10.01 -13.22
N PRO A 119 -10.12 -9.74 -14.20
CA PRO A 119 -8.90 -10.48 -14.53
C PRO A 119 -7.80 -10.38 -13.43
N GLU A 120 -6.79 -11.26 -13.50
CA GLU A 120 -5.76 -11.33 -12.45
C GLU A 120 -4.86 -10.08 -12.51
N PRO A 121 -4.71 -9.33 -11.40
CA PRO A 121 -3.87 -8.14 -11.35
C PRO A 121 -2.39 -8.53 -11.28
N LEU A 122 -1.57 -7.90 -12.10
CA LEU A 122 -0.14 -8.12 -12.25
C LEU A 122 0.67 -7.07 -11.50
N ALA A 123 0.22 -5.83 -11.56
CA ALA A 123 0.85 -4.68 -10.91
C ALA A 123 -0.20 -3.68 -10.45
N LEU A 124 0.14 -2.93 -9.41
CA LEU A 124 -0.63 -1.86 -8.80
C LEU A 124 0.20 -0.57 -8.83
N ARG A 125 -0.46 0.54 -9.13
CA ARG A 125 0.07 1.88 -8.94
C ARG A 125 -1.00 2.79 -8.38
N VAL A 126 -0.59 3.71 -7.51
CA VAL A 126 -1.42 4.85 -7.12
C VAL A 126 -1.03 6.03 -8.01
N LEU A 127 -2.02 6.70 -8.60
CA LEU A 127 -1.84 7.97 -9.30
C LEU A 127 -2.37 9.06 -8.37
N PRO A 128 -1.46 9.82 -7.74
CA PRO A 128 -1.85 10.94 -6.91
C PRO A 128 -2.70 11.89 -7.72
N ARG A 129 -3.74 12.41 -7.10
CA ARG A 129 -4.49 13.48 -7.72
C ARG A 129 -3.58 14.70 -7.85
N ASP A 130 -3.41 15.21 -9.07
CA ASP A 130 -2.87 16.55 -9.23
C ASP A 130 -3.76 17.53 -8.46
N ASN A 131 -3.18 18.38 -7.62
CA ASN A 131 -3.87 19.37 -6.78
C ASN A 131 -4.68 20.44 -7.57
N GLY A 132 -4.93 20.22 -8.87
CA GLY A 132 -5.74 21.06 -9.75
C GLY A 132 -7.22 20.68 -9.78
N ALA A 133 -8.04 21.69 -10.09
CA ALA A 133 -9.49 21.68 -10.30
C ALA A 133 -10.25 20.45 -9.76
N VAL A 134 -10.75 20.57 -8.52
CA VAL A 134 -11.61 19.56 -7.93
C VAL A 134 -12.98 19.58 -8.61
N THR A 135 -13.23 18.61 -9.50
CA THR A 135 -14.60 18.35 -9.96
C THR A 135 -15.42 17.88 -8.74
N PRO A 136 -16.57 18.50 -8.43
CA PRO A 136 -17.42 18.05 -7.33
C PRO A 136 -17.81 16.58 -7.53
N GLY A 137 -17.40 15.71 -6.60
CA GLY A 137 -17.66 14.27 -6.63
C GLY A 137 -16.46 13.40 -7.01
N GLU A 138 -15.40 13.97 -7.58
CA GLU A 138 -14.14 13.26 -7.80
C GLU A 138 -13.22 13.52 -6.60
N LYS A 139 -13.13 12.56 -5.70
CA LYS A 139 -12.25 12.58 -4.54
C LYS A 139 -11.23 11.45 -4.62
N GLY A 140 -10.09 11.70 -3.97
CA GLY A 140 -9.00 10.76 -3.78
C GLY A 140 -8.16 10.47 -5.02
N ASP A 141 -7.10 9.75 -4.76
CA ASP A 141 -6.16 9.21 -5.73
C ASP A 141 -6.79 8.09 -6.56
N LEU A 142 -6.27 7.87 -7.77
CA LEU A 142 -6.70 6.77 -8.63
C LEU A 142 -5.80 5.56 -8.44
N LEU A 143 -6.38 4.37 -8.54
CA LEU A 143 -5.60 3.15 -8.67
C LEU A 143 -5.49 2.78 -10.15
N VAL A 144 -4.31 2.33 -10.56
CA VAL A 144 -4.11 1.63 -11.82
C VAL A 144 -3.77 0.21 -11.50
N LEU A 145 -4.56 -0.73 -12.02
CA LEU A 145 -4.21 -2.14 -12.04
C LEU A 145 -3.81 -2.53 -13.45
N GLU A 146 -2.62 -3.11 -13.59
CA GLU A 146 -2.29 -3.87 -14.78
C GLU A 146 -2.89 -5.26 -14.63
N GLU A 147 -3.73 -5.70 -15.57
CA GLU A 147 -4.52 -6.92 -15.47
C GLU A 147 -4.29 -7.83 -16.68
N ARG A 148 -4.24 -9.14 -16.46
CA ARG A 148 -4.03 -10.14 -17.52
C ARG A 148 -5.30 -10.36 -18.35
N THR A 149 -5.30 -10.07 -19.65
CA THR A 149 -6.51 -10.14 -20.51
C THR A 149 -6.65 -11.45 -21.31
N SER A 150 -5.56 -12.05 -21.79
CA SER A 150 -5.57 -13.41 -22.35
C SER A 150 -4.19 -14.06 -22.33
N LYS A 151 -4.16 -15.39 -22.31
CA LYS A 151 -3.03 -16.15 -22.87
C LYS A 151 -3.31 -16.29 -24.36
N ASP A 152 -2.57 -15.59 -25.21
CA ASP A 152 -2.64 -15.87 -26.64
C ASP A 152 -2.17 -17.30 -26.92
N HIS A 153 -2.74 -17.92 -27.95
CA HIS A 153 -2.38 -19.28 -28.37
C HIS A 153 -0.90 -19.43 -28.78
N ALA A 154 -0.17 -18.31 -28.89
CA ALA A 154 1.27 -18.23 -29.14
C ALA A 154 2.13 -18.05 -27.88
N GLY A 155 1.54 -18.13 -26.67
CA GLY A 155 2.27 -18.01 -25.39
C GLY A 155 2.55 -16.57 -24.94
N GLY A 156 2.08 -15.56 -25.67
CA GLY A 156 2.10 -14.16 -25.23
C GLY A 156 0.98 -13.91 -24.22
N SER A 157 1.31 -13.33 -23.07
CA SER A 157 0.30 -12.75 -22.17
C SER A 157 0.11 -11.29 -22.58
N THR A 158 -1.11 -10.90 -22.91
CA THR A 158 -1.46 -9.48 -23.06
C THR A 158 -1.93 -8.95 -21.70
N SER A 159 -1.65 -7.68 -21.43
CA SER A 159 -2.14 -6.97 -20.25
C SER A 159 -2.89 -5.70 -20.65
N VAL A 160 -3.81 -5.28 -19.80
CA VAL A 160 -4.53 -4.01 -19.90
C VAL A 160 -4.32 -3.23 -18.61
N SER A 161 -4.25 -1.91 -18.69
CA SER A 161 -4.24 -1.05 -17.50
C SER A 161 -5.64 -0.50 -17.27
N THR A 162 -6.26 -0.85 -16.14
CA THR A 162 -7.60 -0.38 -15.76
C THR A 162 -7.48 0.64 -14.62
N LEU A 163 -8.18 1.78 -14.77
CA LEU A 163 -8.27 2.82 -13.75
C LEU A 163 -9.44 2.53 -12.81
N TYR A 164 -9.19 2.65 -11.51
CA TYR A 164 -10.20 2.50 -10.46
C TYR A 164 -10.27 3.73 -9.57
N ARG A 165 -11.47 3.94 -9.03
CA ARG A 165 -11.77 5.01 -8.07
C ARG A 165 -12.53 4.46 -6.87
N TRP A 166 -12.21 4.97 -5.68
CA TRP A 166 -12.99 4.70 -4.49
C TRP A 166 -14.43 5.22 -4.62
N ASN A 167 -15.40 4.41 -4.20
CA ASN A 167 -16.83 4.72 -4.29
C ASN A 167 -17.53 4.81 -2.92
N GLY A 168 -16.77 4.76 -1.81
CA GLY A 168 -17.29 4.75 -0.44
C GLY A 168 -17.23 3.40 0.26
N PHE A 169 -17.18 2.29 -0.49
CA PHE A 169 -17.13 0.93 0.06
C PHE A 169 -16.20 -0.02 -0.71
N GLY A 170 -15.65 0.42 -1.84
CA GLY A 170 -14.73 -0.33 -2.66
C GLY A 170 -14.22 0.48 -3.85
N PHE A 171 -13.56 -0.20 -4.77
CA PHE A 171 -13.00 0.39 -5.98
C PHE A 171 -13.84 0.02 -7.20
N THR A 172 -14.26 1.02 -7.97
CA THR A 172 -15.00 0.86 -9.22
C THR A 172 -14.08 1.19 -10.40
N ALA A 173 -14.06 0.34 -11.43
CA ALA A 173 -13.39 0.63 -12.68
C ALA A 173 -14.06 1.80 -13.40
N ILE A 174 -13.28 2.80 -13.81
CA ILE A 174 -13.78 4.02 -14.48
C ILE A 174 -13.22 4.21 -15.89
N GLY A 175 -12.27 3.38 -16.33
CA GLY A 175 -11.69 3.44 -17.66
C GLY A 175 -10.49 2.50 -17.84
N GLN A 176 -9.97 2.45 -19.06
CA GLN A 176 -8.73 1.75 -19.42
C GLN A 176 -7.73 2.76 -19.99
N LEU A 177 -6.43 2.52 -19.78
CA LEU A 177 -5.32 3.30 -20.31
C LEU A 177 -4.73 2.67 -21.58
#